data_AF-A0A543NJM1-F1
#
_entry.id   AF-A0A543NJM1-F1
#
_cell.length_a   1.000
_cell.length_b   1.000
_cell.length_c   1.000
_cell.angle_alpha   90.00
_cell.angle_beta   90.00
_cell.angle_gamma   90.00
#
_symmetry.space_group_name_H-M   'P 1'
#
loop_
_entity.id
_entity.type
_entity.pdbx_description
1 polymer ?
#
loop_
_entity_poly.entity_id
_entity_poly.type
_entity_poly.pdbx_seq_one_letter_code
_entity_poly.pdbx_strand_id
1 'polypeptide(L)'
;MDYKTERRWREHPVRRLLNRAAEGDHVYSDEIDDVRLPVRERNALIQAMKTVQSRHEADQISQEIFEALPDHHETRIQYEERRARAGDAQALASVQAREDAHERLVDEVWNKARNSANPPTASAPRPKNTEEN
;
A
#
# COMPACT_ATOMS: atom_id res chain seq x y z
N MET A 1 -23.98 13.69 3.78
CA MET A 1 -22.93 12.89 4.45
C MET A 1 -22.11 13.83 5.31
N ASP A 2 -21.69 13.42 6.52
CA ASP A 2 -20.71 14.19 7.29
C ASP A 2 -19.34 14.18 6.58
N TYR A 3 -18.54 15.23 6.73
CA TYR A 3 -17.23 15.36 6.07
C TYR A 3 -16.30 14.18 6.35
N LYS A 4 -16.33 13.62 7.57
CA LYS A 4 -15.52 12.44 7.93
C LYS A 4 -15.99 11.19 7.20
N THR A 5 -17.30 11.03 7.05
CA THR A 5 -17.91 9.89 6.35
C THR A 5 -17.62 9.95 4.85
N GLU A 6 -17.71 11.13 4.26
CA GLU A 6 -17.42 11.30 2.84
C GLU A 6 -15.93 11.06 2.52
N ARG A 7 -15.02 11.51 3.39
CA ARG A 7 -13.60 11.21 3.26
C ARG A 7 -13.31 9.71 3.37
N ARG A 8 -13.89 9.03 4.37
CA ARG A 8 -13.79 7.57 4.53
C ARG A 8 -14.29 6.83 3.29
N TRP A 9 -15.41 7.27 2.71
CA TRP A 9 -15.94 6.68 1.47
C TRP A 9 -14.99 6.91 0.28
N ARG A 10 -14.44 8.12 0.12
CA ARG A 10 -13.50 8.41 -0.97
C ARG A 10 -12.23 7.57 -0.91
N GLU A 11 -11.72 7.36 0.30
CA GLU A 11 -10.51 6.59 0.58
C GLU A 11 -10.78 5.07 0.73
N HIS A 12 -12.03 4.63 0.55
CA HIS A 12 -12.42 3.25 0.80
C HIS A 12 -11.76 2.28 -0.20
N PRO A 13 -11.07 1.23 0.26
CA PRO A 13 -10.34 0.33 -0.62
C PRO A 13 -11.24 -0.43 -1.60
N VAL A 14 -12.47 -0.80 -1.19
CA VAL A 14 -13.45 -1.43 -2.10
C VAL A 14 -13.78 -0.55 -3.30
N ARG A 15 -13.93 0.77 -3.07
CA ARG A 15 -14.21 1.73 -4.14
C ARG A 15 -13.06 1.82 -5.13
N ARG A 16 -11.82 1.79 -4.64
CA ARG A 16 -10.62 1.77 -5.49
C ARG A 16 -10.56 0.50 -6.33
N LEU A 17 -10.86 -0.67 -5.75
CA LEU A 17 -10.84 -1.95 -6.47
C LEU A 17 -11.94 -2.02 -7.53
N LEU A 18 -13.17 -1.58 -7.21
CA LEU A 18 -14.29 -1.57 -8.17
C LEU A 18 -14.07 -0.58 -9.31
N ASN A 19 -13.52 0.60 -9.03
CA ASN A 19 -13.20 1.57 -10.09
C ASN A 19 -12.12 1.03 -11.04
N ARG A 20 -11.07 0.38 -10.52
CA ARG A 20 -10.07 -0.30 -11.36
C ARG A 20 -10.68 -1.42 -12.20
N ALA A 21 -11.52 -2.27 -11.60
CA ALA A 21 -12.23 -3.30 -12.35
C ALA A 21 -13.11 -2.71 -13.46
N ALA A 22 -13.80 -1.60 -13.19
CA ALA A 22 -14.61 -0.88 -14.18
C ALA A 22 -13.79 -0.19 -15.29
N GLU A 23 -12.54 0.13 -15.01
CA GLU A 23 -11.57 0.68 -15.98
C GLU A 23 -10.93 -0.42 -16.85
N GLY A 24 -11.21 -1.69 -16.55
CA GLY A 24 -10.62 -2.85 -17.22
C GLY A 24 -9.24 -3.23 -16.69
N ASP A 25 -8.79 -2.63 -15.59
CA ASP A 25 -7.55 -3.03 -14.93
C ASP A 25 -7.70 -4.41 -14.28
N HIS A 26 -6.64 -5.21 -14.37
CA HIS A 26 -6.57 -6.46 -13.63
C HIS A 26 -6.44 -6.15 -12.13
N VAL A 27 -7.32 -6.74 -11.33
CA VAL A 27 -7.26 -6.67 -9.87
C VAL A 27 -6.95 -8.06 -9.36
N TYR A 28 -5.82 -8.20 -8.69
CA TYR A 28 -5.33 -9.48 -8.22
C TYR A 28 -6.03 -9.92 -6.92
N SER A 29 -6.04 -11.23 -6.65
CA SER A 29 -6.75 -11.79 -5.48
C SER A 29 -6.12 -11.39 -4.15
N ASP A 30 -4.81 -11.17 -4.12
CA ASP A 30 -4.06 -10.63 -2.98
C ASP A 30 -4.50 -9.19 -2.64
N GLU A 31 -4.80 -8.36 -3.63
CA GLU A 31 -5.32 -7.01 -3.41
C GLU A 31 -6.72 -7.03 -2.75
N ILE A 32 -7.53 -8.03 -3.08
CA ILE A 32 -8.84 -8.24 -2.45
C ILE A 32 -8.66 -8.75 -1.02
N ASP A 33 -7.71 -9.66 -0.78
CA ASP A 33 -7.42 -10.23 0.54
C ASP A 33 -6.80 -9.21 1.51
N ASP A 34 -6.10 -8.20 0.98
CA ASP A 34 -5.61 -7.05 1.74
C ASP A 34 -6.75 -6.19 2.31
N VAL A 35 -7.93 -6.24 1.70
CA VAL A 35 -9.16 -5.68 2.25
C VAL A 35 -9.83 -6.76 3.08
N ARG A 36 -9.64 -6.70 4.39
CA ARG A 36 -10.15 -7.71 5.33
C ARG A 36 -11.66 -7.58 5.54
N LEU A 37 -12.42 -7.94 4.50
CA LEU A 37 -13.88 -8.02 4.53
C LEU A 37 -14.34 -9.36 5.13
N PRO A 38 -15.52 -9.40 5.77
CA PRO A 38 -16.13 -10.68 6.11
C PRO A 38 -16.46 -11.48 4.84
N VAL A 39 -16.56 -12.81 4.99
CA VAL A 39 -16.61 -13.77 3.87
C VAL A 39 -17.72 -13.47 2.87
N ARG A 40 -18.90 -13.09 3.36
CA ARG A 40 -20.07 -12.82 2.52
C ARG A 40 -19.83 -11.61 1.62
N GLU A 41 -19.19 -10.58 2.14
CA GLU A 41 -18.97 -9.30 1.46
C GLU A 41 -17.73 -9.33 0.57
N ARG A 42 -16.71 -10.11 0.96
CA ARG A 42 -15.64 -10.50 0.04
C ARG A 42 -16.21 -11.20 -1.19
N ASN A 43 -17.15 -12.13 -0.99
CA ASN A 43 -17.82 -12.80 -2.11
C ASN A 43 -18.68 -11.83 -2.93
N ALA A 44 -19.41 -10.92 -2.29
CA ALA A 44 -20.19 -9.89 -2.98
C ALA A 44 -19.28 -8.95 -3.82
N LEU A 45 -18.14 -8.53 -3.27
CA LEU A 45 -17.14 -7.73 -3.97
C LEU A 45 -16.58 -8.46 -5.20
N ILE A 46 -16.19 -9.74 -5.04
CA ILE A 46 -15.69 -10.55 -6.15
C ILE A 46 -16.74 -10.70 -7.26
N GLN A 47 -18.02 -10.85 -6.91
CA GLN A 47 -19.09 -10.90 -7.90
C GLN A 47 -19.29 -9.54 -8.58
N ALA A 48 -19.33 -8.46 -7.80
CA ALA A 48 -19.48 -7.10 -8.32
C ALA A 48 -18.36 -6.72 -9.30
N MET A 49 -17.11 -7.09 -9.00
CA MET A 49 -15.97 -6.83 -9.89
C MET A 49 -16.06 -7.56 -11.23
N LYS A 50 -16.79 -8.68 -11.31
CA LYS A 50 -17.02 -9.40 -12.57
C LYS A 50 -18.11 -8.77 -13.42
N THR A 51 -19.05 -8.06 -12.79
CA THR A 51 -20.23 -7.52 -13.46
C THR A 51 -20.13 -6.04 -13.74
N VAL A 52 -19.30 -5.30 -12.98
CA VAL A 52 -19.18 -3.85 -13.09
C VAL A 52 -18.64 -3.44 -14.46
N GLN A 53 -19.35 -2.54 -15.13
CA GLN A 53 -19.01 -2.09 -16.49
C GLN A 53 -18.64 -0.62 -16.56
N SER A 54 -18.90 0.14 -15.49
CA SER A 54 -18.66 1.58 -15.47
C SER A 54 -18.28 2.08 -14.09
N ARG A 55 -17.55 3.20 -14.04
CA ARG A 55 -17.23 3.91 -12.79
C ARG A 55 -18.49 4.33 -12.02
N HIS A 56 -19.57 4.67 -12.72
CA HIS A 56 -20.82 5.05 -12.07
C HIS A 56 -21.44 3.86 -11.31
N GLU A 57 -21.47 2.69 -11.94
CA GLU A 57 -21.93 1.45 -11.33
C GLU A 57 -21.00 1.00 -10.20
N ALA A 58 -19.68 1.15 -10.37
CA ALA A 58 -18.70 0.92 -9.32
C ALA A 58 -18.96 1.79 -8.08
N ASP A 59 -19.23 3.07 -8.27
CA ASP A 59 -19.51 4.00 -7.18
C ASP A 59 -20.84 3.67 -6.47
N GLN A 60 -21.89 3.26 -7.21
CA GLN A 60 -23.16 2.82 -6.63
C GLN A 60 -22.98 1.56 -5.76
N ILE A 61 -22.34 0.52 -6.29
CA ILE A 61 -22.09 -0.73 -5.56
C ILE A 61 -21.19 -0.48 -4.34
N SER A 62 -20.17 0.38 -4.49
CA SER A 62 -19.30 0.78 -3.38
C SER A 62 -20.07 1.48 -2.27
N GLN A 63 -21.05 2.32 -2.64
CA GLN A 63 -21.90 3.00 -1.68
C GLN A 63 -22.82 2.03 -0.94
N GLU A 64 -23.45 1.07 -1.62
CA GLU A 64 -24.27 0.04 -0.97
C GLU A 64 -23.47 -0.81 0.01
N ILE A 65 -22.25 -1.22 -0.37
CA ILE A 65 -21.34 -1.96 0.52
C ILE A 65 -20.94 -1.10 1.72
N PHE A 66 -20.66 0.19 1.50
CA PHE A 66 -20.28 1.11 2.58
C PHE A 66 -21.43 1.40 3.56
N GLU A 67 -22.66 1.55 3.04
CA GLU A 67 -23.86 1.77 3.87
C GLU A 67 -24.22 0.52 4.68
N ALA A 68 -24.04 -0.68 4.12
CA ALA A 68 -24.23 -1.92 4.85
C ALA A 68 -23.17 -2.13 5.95
N LEU A 69 -21.97 -1.58 5.77
CA LEU A 69 -20.79 -1.88 6.58
C LEU A 69 -19.89 -0.64 6.80
N PRO A 70 -20.39 0.40 7.49
CA PRO A 70 -19.66 1.67 7.64
C PRO A 70 -18.33 1.51 8.42
N ASP A 71 -18.21 0.44 9.22
CA ASP A 71 -17.05 0.19 10.10
C ASP A 71 -16.30 -1.13 9.82
N HIS A 72 -16.68 -1.91 8.79
CA HIS A 72 -16.14 -3.27 8.57
C HIS A 72 -15.12 -3.37 7.43
N HIS A 73 -14.52 -2.27 7.01
CA HIS A 73 -13.35 -2.31 6.15
C HIS A 73 -12.13 -1.86 6.93
N GLU A 74 -11.10 -2.67 6.84
CA GLU A 74 -9.82 -2.43 7.45
C GLU A 74 -8.76 -2.94 6.48
N THR A 75 -7.73 -2.13 6.23
CA THR A 75 -6.58 -2.63 5.51
C THR A 75 -5.83 -3.62 6.41
N ARG A 76 -5.17 -4.61 5.82
CA ARG A 76 -4.30 -5.52 6.56
C ARG A 76 -3.36 -4.79 7.54
N ILE A 77 -2.83 -3.64 7.13
CA ILE A 77 -2.00 -2.75 7.94
C ILE A 77 -2.75 -2.28 9.20
N GLN A 78 -3.94 -1.72 9.03
CA GLN A 78 -4.77 -1.23 10.14
C GLN A 78 -5.16 -2.37 11.09
N TYR A 79 -5.39 -3.59 10.57
CA TYR A 79 -5.68 -4.77 11.38
C TYR A 79 -4.50 -5.20 12.24
N GLU A 80 -3.33 -5.32 11.63
CA GLU A 80 -2.10 -5.68 12.32
C GLU A 80 -1.78 -4.64 13.40
N GLU A 81 -1.93 -3.34 13.11
CA GLU A 81 -1.75 -2.28 14.10
C GLU A 81 -2.76 -2.35 15.25
N ARG A 82 -4.03 -2.65 14.97
CA ARG A 82 -5.07 -2.82 16.00
C ARG A 82 -4.76 -4.00 16.91
N ARG A 83 -4.37 -5.15 16.33
CA ARG A 83 -3.95 -6.34 17.10
C ARG A 83 -2.70 -6.07 17.92
N ALA A 84 -1.73 -5.35 17.34
CA ALA A 84 -0.52 -4.96 18.06
C ALA A 84 -0.84 -4.08 19.27
N ARG A 85 -1.74 -3.10 19.12
CA ARG A 85 -2.23 -2.27 20.24
C ARG A 85 -2.99 -3.05 21.30
N ALA A 86 -3.64 -4.15 20.91
CA ALA A 86 -4.30 -5.07 21.84
C ALA A 86 -3.32 -6.03 22.56
N GLY A 87 -2.01 -5.95 22.28
CA GLY A 87 -0.99 -6.76 22.93
C GLY A 87 -0.69 -8.09 22.23
N ASP A 88 -1.15 -8.28 20.99
CA ASP A 88 -0.84 -9.47 20.21
C ASP A 88 0.64 -9.47 19.79
N ALA A 89 1.42 -10.40 20.34
CA ALA A 89 2.87 -10.48 20.14
C ALA A 89 3.27 -10.71 18.67
N GLN A 90 2.47 -11.46 17.91
CA GLN A 90 2.75 -11.73 16.51
C GLN A 90 2.50 -10.49 15.65
N ALA A 91 1.41 -9.76 15.93
CA ALA A 91 1.11 -8.51 15.26
C ALA A 91 2.14 -7.42 15.62
N LEU A 92 2.57 -7.32 16.88
CA LEU A 92 3.65 -6.42 17.31
C LEU A 92 4.95 -6.68 16.55
N ALA A 93 5.38 -7.94 16.44
CA ALA A 93 6.56 -8.30 15.68
C ALA A 93 6.44 -7.96 14.19
N SER A 94 5.26 -8.15 13.59
CA SER A 94 4.99 -7.79 12.19
C SER A 94 5.10 -6.27 11.97
N VAL A 95 4.50 -5.47 12.87
CA VAL A 95 4.56 -4.00 12.81
C VAL A 95 6.00 -3.51 12.95
N GLN A 96 6.74 -4.01 13.95
CA GLN A 96 8.13 -3.63 14.19
C GLN A 96 9.03 -3.99 12.99
N ALA A 97 8.90 -5.20 12.44
CA ALA A 97 9.68 -5.61 11.28
C ALA A 97 9.41 -4.72 10.04
N ARG A 98 8.18 -4.21 9.91
CA ARG A 98 7.81 -3.30 8.82
C ARG A 98 8.40 -1.91 9.03
N GLU A 99 8.42 -1.41 10.27
CA GLU A 99 9.09 -0.15 10.62
C GLU A 99 10.59 -0.22 10.36
N ASP A 100 11.25 -1.29 10.81
CA ASP A 100 12.68 -1.53 10.58
C ASP A 100 13.01 -1.60 9.07
N ALA A 101 12.15 -2.27 8.28
CA ALA A 101 12.32 -2.34 6.83
C ALA A 101 12.14 -0.97 6.15
N HIS A 102 11.21 -0.15 6.65
CA HIS A 102 11.01 1.20 6.16
C HIS A 102 12.24 2.08 6.44
N GLU A 103 12.77 2.05 7.67
CA GLU A 103 13.97 2.81 8.03
C GLU A 103 15.18 2.44 7.16
N ARG A 104 15.41 1.14 6.92
CA ARG A 104 16.48 0.69 6.02
C ARG A 104 16.31 1.21 4.59
N LEU A 105 15.08 1.18 4.06
CA LEU A 105 14.79 1.71 2.72
C LEU A 105 15.04 3.22 2.65
N VAL A 106 14.64 3.98 3.69
CA VAL A 106 14.89 5.42 3.77
C VAL A 106 16.39 5.70 3.81
N ASP A 107 17.15 4.96 4.62
CA ASP A 107 18.60 5.08 4.70
C ASP A 107 19.29 4.75 3.37
N GLU A 108 18.87 3.68 2.68
CA GLU A 108 19.39 3.32 1.36
C GLU A 108 19.13 4.42 0.33
N VAL A 109 17.90 4.95 0.28
CA VAL A 109 17.53 6.04 -0.62
C VAL A 109 18.34 7.29 -0.32
N TRP A 110 18.48 7.65 0.96
CA TRP A 110 19.26 8.80 1.41
C TRP A 110 20.74 8.66 1.04
N ASN A 111 21.35 7.50 1.31
CA ASN A 111 22.74 7.22 0.98
C ASN A 111 22.99 7.23 -0.53
N LYS A 112 22.06 6.68 -1.32
CA LYS A 112 22.13 6.73 -2.78
C LYS A 112 22.04 8.16 -3.31
N ALA A 113 21.12 8.96 -2.78
CA ALA A 113 20.99 10.38 -3.14
C ALA A 113 22.28 11.17 -2.78
N ARG A 114 22.84 10.93 -1.60
CA ARG A 114 24.08 11.56 -1.13
C ARG A 114 25.30 11.20 -1.97
N ASN A 115 25.47 9.92 -2.31
CA ASN A 115 26.58 9.46 -3.16
C ASN A 115 26.43 9.92 -4.61
N SER A 116 25.19 10.16 -5.07
CA SER A 116 24.92 10.76 -6.38
C SER A 116 25.22 12.26 -6.39
N ALA A 117 25.11 12.94 -5.24
CA ALA A 117 25.41 14.37 -5.09
C ALA A 117 26.90 14.68 -4.86
N ASN A 118 27.70 13.69 -4.43
CA ASN A 118 29.16 13.78 -4.27
C ASN A 118 29.82 12.55 -4.89
N PRO A 119 30.11 12.55 -6.21
CA PRO A 119 30.88 11.48 -6.80
C PRO A 119 32.26 11.43 -6.13
N PRO A 120 32.80 10.24 -5.81
CA PRO A 120 34.16 10.14 -5.31
C PRO A 120 35.08 10.75 -6.35
N THR A 121 35.80 11.80 -5.98
CA THR A 121 36.88 12.37 -6.80
C THR A 121 37.85 11.23 -7.06
N ALA A 122 37.88 10.74 -8.31
CA ALA A 122 38.85 9.78 -8.76
C ALA A 122 40.23 10.37 -8.45
N SER A 123 40.92 9.80 -7.46
CA SER A 123 42.30 10.16 -7.14
C SER A 123 43.11 10.07 -8.41
N ALA A 124 43.57 11.22 -8.88
CA ALA A 124 44.39 11.34 -10.08
C ALA A 124 45.59 10.38 -9.97
N PRO A 125 45.94 9.64 -11.03
CA PRO A 125 47.09 8.74 -10.99
C PRO A 125 48.36 9.53 -10.70
N ARG A 126 49.12 9.11 -9.68
CA ARG A 126 50.44 9.67 -9.35
C ARG A 126 51.35 9.63 -10.58
N PRO A 127 52.11 10.69 -10.89
CA PRO A 127 53.08 10.66 -11.98
C PRO A 127 54.15 9.59 -11.71
N LYS A 128 54.39 8.72 -12.69
CA LYS A 128 55.54 7.80 -12.69
C LYS A 128 56.81 8.64 -12.76
N ASN A 129 57.68 8.52 -11.75
CA ASN A 129 59.07 8.93 -11.89
C ASN A 129 59.74 7.98 -12.88
N THR A 130 60.20 8.54 -14.00
CA THR A 130 61.08 7.87 -14.95
C THR A 130 62.49 7.88 -14.36
N GLU A 131 62.97 6.74 -13.86
CA GLU A 131 64.41 6.50 -13.73
C GLU A 131 64.93 6.11 -15.12
N GLU A 132 65.60 7.06 -15.77
CA GLU A 132 66.54 6.79 -16.86
C GLU A 132 67.95 6.64 -16.26
N ASN A 133 68.58 5.51 -16.60
CA ASN A 133 70.01 5.16 -16.60
C ASN A 133 71.04 6.12 -15.97
#